data_AF-A0A061FIK9-F1
#
_entry.id   AF-A0A061FIK9-F1
#
_cell.length_a   1.000
_cell.length_b   1.000
_cell.length_c   1.000
_cell.angle_alpha   90.00
_cell.angle_beta   90.00
_cell.angle_gamma   90.00
#
_symmetry.space_group_name_H-M   'P 1'
#
loop_
_entity.id
_entity.type
_entity.pdbx_description
1 polymer ?
#
loop_
_entity_poly.entity_id
_entity_poly.type
_entity_poly.pdbx_seq_one_letter_code
_entity_poly.pdbx_strand_id
1 'polypeptide(L)'
;MLRCLIRNNPKTWDLVIPQAEFAYNNSVIQSTKKTPFEDAYGLKPQRVLDLVPLPQEARVSDARELFADQIRKIHDEVKAALKASNAAYSLAANQHRRSPIFNISDLYLFDGFDGIASTIDDQVQYLSISKAEVIEEVLDVKEVRSR
;
A
#
# COMPACT_ATOMS: atom_id res chain seq x y z
N MET A 1 -1.85 -13.40 10.78
CA MET A 1 -2.69 -14.43 10.11
C MET A 1 -1.94 -15.75 9.97
N LEU A 2 -0.84 -15.81 9.22
CA LEU A 2 -0.12 -17.06 8.97
C LEU A 2 0.34 -17.79 10.25
N ARG A 3 0.90 -17.06 11.23
CA ARG A 3 1.27 -17.60 12.56
C ARG A 3 0.08 -18.27 13.28
N CYS A 4 -1.14 -17.75 13.11
CA CYS A 4 -2.34 -18.30 13.73
C CYS A 4 -2.81 -19.61 13.08
N LEU A 5 -2.60 -19.75 11.77
CA LEU A 5 -2.97 -20.95 10.99
C LEU A 5 -1.95 -22.08 11.18
N ILE A 6 -0.66 -21.73 11.18
CA ILE A 6 0.46 -22.68 11.30
C ILE A 6 0.57 -23.27 12.71
N ARG A 7 0.27 -22.47 13.75
CA ARG A 7 0.41 -22.86 15.17
C ARG A 7 1.80 -23.46 15.45
N ASN A 8 1.87 -24.74 15.83
CA ASN A 8 3.10 -25.44 16.22
C ASN A 8 3.73 -26.24 15.07
N ASN A 9 3.21 -26.15 13.85
CA ASN A 9 3.65 -26.97 12.70
C ASN A 9 4.23 -26.10 11.58
N PRO A 10 5.42 -25.48 11.77
CA PRO A 10 6.00 -24.55 10.79
C PRO A 10 6.28 -25.17 9.42
N LYS A 11 6.38 -26.50 9.32
CA LYS A 11 6.64 -27.22 8.07
C LYS A 11 5.43 -27.32 7.13
N THR A 12 4.22 -27.02 7.61
CA THR A 12 2.97 -27.12 6.82
C THR A 12 2.46 -25.76 6.36
N TRP A 13 3.35 -24.76 6.27
CA TRP A 13 2.99 -23.39 5.92
C TRP A 13 2.43 -23.30 4.49
N ASP A 14 2.92 -24.16 3.60
CA ASP A 14 2.53 -24.31 2.21
C ASP A 14 1.06 -24.74 2.06
N LEU A 15 0.61 -25.66 2.91
CA LEU A 15 -0.77 -26.16 2.91
C LEU A 15 -1.79 -25.11 3.37
N VAL A 16 -1.36 -24.11 4.14
CA VAL A 16 -2.27 -23.07 4.69
C VAL A 16 -2.24 -21.75 3.90
N ILE A 17 -1.38 -21.63 2.87
CA ILE A 17 -1.34 -20.43 2.01
C ILE A 17 -2.71 -20.12 1.40
N PRO A 18 -3.43 -21.08 0.77
CA PRO A 18 -4.68 -20.76 0.11
C PRO A 18 -5.74 -20.24 1.10
N GLN A 19 -5.74 -20.78 2.31
CA GLN A 19 -6.64 -20.31 3.37
C GLN A 19 -6.27 -18.91 3.87
N ALA A 20 -4.97 -18.63 4.02
CA ALA A 20 -4.49 -17.31 4.41
C ALA A 20 -4.79 -16.25 3.34
N GLU A 21 -4.56 -16.58 2.07
CA GLU A 21 -4.86 -15.72 0.93
C GLU A 21 -6.36 -15.42 0.85
N PHE A 22 -7.21 -16.43 0.95
CA PHE A 22 -8.66 -16.24 0.97
C PHE A 22 -9.10 -15.35 2.13
N ALA A 23 -8.60 -15.59 3.35
CA ALA A 23 -8.95 -14.77 4.50
C ALA A 23 -8.46 -13.32 4.36
N TYR A 24 -7.28 -13.11 3.77
CA TYR A 24 -6.73 -11.78 3.51
C TYR A 24 -7.56 -11.03 2.46
N ASN A 25 -7.82 -11.65 1.31
CA ASN A 25 -8.57 -11.05 0.20
C ASN A 25 -10.02 -10.70 0.57
N ASN A 26 -10.57 -11.35 1.61
CA ASN A 26 -11.92 -11.12 2.11
C ASN A 26 -11.98 -10.24 3.38
N SER A 27 -10.84 -9.85 3.93
CA SER A 27 -10.79 -9.01 5.12
C SER A 27 -10.95 -7.53 4.75
N VAL A 28 -11.78 -6.81 5.50
CA VAL A 28 -11.97 -5.37 5.30
C VAL A 28 -10.73 -4.63 5.78
N ILE A 29 -10.11 -3.86 4.88
CA ILE A 29 -8.99 -2.99 5.23
C ILE A 29 -9.54 -1.69 5.83
N GLN A 30 -8.97 -1.26 6.96
CA GLN A 30 -9.48 -0.09 7.69
C GLN A 30 -9.38 1.22 6.90
N SER A 31 -8.31 1.42 6.13
CA SER A 31 -8.05 2.65 5.37
C SER A 31 -8.97 2.80 4.17
N THR A 32 -9.35 1.72 3.51
CA THR A 32 -10.19 1.72 2.31
C THR A 32 -11.66 1.38 2.59
N LYS A 33 -11.95 0.77 3.76
CA LYS A 33 -13.26 0.21 4.14
C LYS A 33 -13.79 -0.86 3.19
N LYS A 34 -12.94 -1.38 2.30
CA LYS A 34 -13.25 -2.43 1.33
C LYS A 34 -12.32 -3.63 1.51
N THR A 35 -12.70 -4.76 0.93
CA THR A 35 -11.85 -5.94 0.85
C THR A 35 -10.92 -5.85 -0.37
N PRO A 36 -9.71 -6.43 -0.36
CA PRO A 36 -8.86 -6.49 -1.55
C PRO A 36 -9.56 -7.13 -2.76
N PHE A 37 -10.39 -8.14 -2.53
CA PHE A 37 -11.17 -8.78 -3.59
C PHE A 37 -12.17 -7.81 -4.22
N GLU A 38 -12.89 -7.04 -3.39
CA GLU A 38 -13.84 -6.03 -3.85
C GLU A 38 -13.16 -4.87 -4.59
N ASP A 39 -11.98 -4.48 -4.17
CA ASP A 39 -11.19 -3.44 -4.85
C ASP A 39 -10.66 -3.92 -6.21
N ALA A 40 -10.18 -5.17 -6.29
CA ALA A 40 -9.64 -5.72 -7.52
C ALA A 40 -10.73 -6.05 -8.56
N TYR A 41 -11.86 -6.59 -8.12
CA TYR A 41 -12.88 -7.14 -9.02
C TYR A 41 -14.21 -6.36 -9.02
N GLY A 42 -14.38 -5.37 -8.16
CA GLY A 42 -15.63 -4.62 -8.03
C GLY A 42 -16.79 -5.43 -7.45
N LEU A 43 -16.53 -6.66 -6.98
CA LEU A 43 -17.52 -7.60 -6.47
C LEU A 43 -17.23 -7.93 -5.01
N LYS A 44 -18.27 -8.03 -4.19
CA LYS A 44 -18.11 -8.52 -2.83
C LYS A 44 -17.79 -10.02 -2.87
N PRO A 45 -16.82 -10.50 -2.08
CA PRO A 45 -16.52 -11.91 -2.04
C PRO A 45 -17.70 -12.71 -1.50
N GLN A 46 -18.04 -13.79 -2.20
CA GLN A 46 -19.11 -14.70 -1.79
C GLN A 46 -18.65 -15.49 -0.56
N ARG A 47 -19.47 -15.49 0.50
CA ARG A 47 -19.18 -16.28 1.70
C ARG A 47 -19.54 -17.74 1.45
N VAL A 48 -18.97 -18.65 2.24
CA VAL A 48 -19.28 -20.10 2.16
C VAL A 48 -20.78 -20.38 2.35
N LEU A 49 -21.51 -19.50 3.04
CA LEU A 49 -22.97 -19.59 3.19
C LEU A 49 -23.76 -19.01 2.00
N ASP A 50 -23.12 -18.22 1.13
CA ASP A 50 -23.73 -17.62 -0.07
C ASP A 50 -23.65 -18.56 -1.29
N LEU A 51 -23.21 -19.82 -1.12
CA LEU A 51 -23.10 -20.85 -2.17
C LEU A 51 -24.45 -21.38 -2.72
N VAL A 52 -25.53 -20.60 -2.57
CA VAL A 52 -26.77 -20.86 -3.31
C VAL A 52 -26.49 -20.59 -4.79
N PRO A 53 -26.78 -21.52 -5.72
CA PRO A 53 -26.54 -21.29 -7.13
C PRO A 53 -27.31 -20.04 -7.58
N LEU A 54 -26.57 -19.00 -7.98
CA LEU A 54 -27.15 -17.78 -8.54
C LEU A 54 -27.86 -18.12 -9.86
N PRO A 55 -29.08 -17.60 -10.09
CA PRO A 55 -29.78 -17.78 -11.36
C PRO A 55 -28.92 -17.31 -12.53
N GLN A 56 -28.89 -18.11 -13.58
CA GLN A 56 -28.01 -17.95 -14.75
C GLN A 56 -28.54 -16.90 -15.75
N GLU A 57 -29.07 -15.80 -15.22
CA GLU A 57 -29.70 -14.71 -15.94
C GLU A 57 -28.98 -13.44 -15.46
N ALA A 58 -28.09 -12.80 -16.20
CA ALA A 58 -28.14 -12.58 -17.62
C ALA A 58 -26.75 -12.14 -18.10
N ARG A 59 -26.29 -12.75 -19.19
CA ARG A 59 -25.15 -12.24 -19.97
C ARG A 59 -25.66 -11.05 -20.78
N VAL A 60 -25.79 -9.88 -20.15
CA VAL A 60 -26.27 -8.64 -20.80
C VAL A 60 -25.05 -7.79 -21.14
N SER A 61 -24.89 -7.41 -22.40
CA SER A 61 -23.82 -6.48 -22.79
C SER A 61 -23.94 -5.14 -22.05
N ASP A 62 -25.16 -4.70 -21.74
CA ASP A 62 -25.44 -3.48 -20.94
C ASP A 62 -24.94 -3.61 -19.49
N ALA A 63 -24.89 -4.84 -18.95
CA ALA A 63 -24.31 -5.07 -17.63
C ALA A 63 -22.78 -4.89 -17.62
N ARG A 64 -22.09 -4.96 -18.77
CA ARG A 64 -20.62 -4.81 -18.84
C ARG A 64 -20.17 -3.37 -18.70
N GLU A 65 -20.83 -2.44 -19.40
CA GLU A 65 -20.51 -1.01 -19.29
C GLU A 65 -20.83 -0.48 -17.89
N LEU A 66 -22.00 -0.84 -17.36
CA LEU A 66 -22.39 -0.53 -15.98
C LEU A 66 -21.41 -1.12 -14.96
N PHE A 67 -20.91 -2.34 -15.18
CA PHE A 67 -19.92 -2.96 -14.31
C PHE A 67 -18.55 -2.24 -14.38
N ALA A 68 -18.13 -1.80 -15.56
CA ALA A 68 -16.91 -1.01 -15.70
C ALA A 68 -17.04 0.35 -14.98
N ASP A 69 -18.21 1.00 -15.05
CA ASP A 69 -18.50 2.22 -14.27
C ASP A 69 -18.48 1.97 -12.76
N GLN A 70 -19.02 0.82 -12.32
CA GLN A 70 -18.97 0.43 -10.91
C GLN A 70 -17.53 0.24 -10.42
N ILE A 71 -16.68 -0.45 -11.19
CA ILE A 71 -15.27 -0.63 -10.85
C ILE A 71 -14.56 0.73 -10.77
N ARG A 72 -14.75 1.61 -11.76
CA ARG A 72 -14.17 2.97 -11.73
C ARG A 72 -14.57 3.72 -10.46
N LYS A 73 -15.85 3.70 -10.11
CA LYS A 73 -16.36 4.33 -8.90
C LYS A 73 -15.73 3.75 -7.63
N ILE A 74 -15.59 2.43 -7.56
CA ILE A 74 -14.93 1.75 -6.43
C ILE A 74 -13.48 2.23 -6.29
N HIS A 75 -12.74 2.28 -7.39
CA HIS A 75 -11.34 2.74 -7.41
C HIS A 75 -11.22 4.21 -7.00
N ASP A 76 -12.12 5.08 -7.46
CA ASP A 76 -12.15 6.49 -7.05
C ASP A 76 -12.40 6.64 -5.55
N GLU A 77 -13.35 5.89 -5.00
CA GLU A 77 -13.65 5.86 -3.56
C GLU A 77 -12.44 5.35 -2.75
N VAL A 78 -11.77 4.29 -3.21
CA VAL A 78 -10.58 3.74 -2.55
C VAL A 78 -9.42 4.72 -2.60
N LYS A 79 -9.17 5.36 -3.75
CA LYS A 79 -8.15 6.39 -3.91
C LYS A 79 -8.40 7.57 -2.97
N ALA A 80 -9.64 8.05 -2.89
CA ALA A 80 -10.00 9.13 -1.96
C ALA A 80 -9.79 8.74 -0.50
N ALA A 81 -10.20 7.53 -0.11
CA ALA A 81 -10.03 7.01 1.24
C ALA A 81 -8.54 6.85 1.63
N LEU A 82 -7.71 6.36 0.72
CA LEU A 82 -6.26 6.26 0.92
C LEU A 82 -5.61 7.64 1.09
N LYS A 83 -5.97 8.63 0.25
CA LYS A 83 -5.47 10.01 0.41
C LYS A 83 -5.82 10.58 1.77
N ALA A 84 -7.07 10.43 2.21
CA ALA A 84 -7.51 10.88 3.53
C ALA A 84 -6.77 10.16 4.68
N SER A 85 -6.61 8.84 4.58
CA SER A 85 -5.88 8.03 5.56
C SER A 85 -4.40 8.43 5.64
N ASN A 86 -3.75 8.66 4.50
CA ASN A 86 -2.34 9.07 4.45
C ASN A 86 -2.14 10.47 5.02
N ALA A 87 -3.05 11.41 4.75
CA ALA A 87 -3.01 12.75 5.32
C ALA A 87 -3.15 12.70 6.85
N ALA A 88 -4.12 11.93 7.36
CA ALA A 88 -4.31 11.75 8.81
C ALA A 88 -3.07 11.11 9.47
N TYR A 89 -2.52 10.07 8.85
CA TYR A 89 -1.31 9.40 9.33
C TYR A 89 -0.10 10.35 9.35
N SER A 90 0.10 11.12 8.28
CA SER A 90 1.17 12.10 8.17
C SER A 90 1.04 13.18 9.24
N LEU A 91 -0.16 13.69 9.50
CA LEU A 91 -0.41 14.67 10.54
C LEU A 91 -0.06 14.13 11.93
N ALA A 92 -0.49 12.91 12.26
CA ALA A 92 -0.16 12.27 13.54
C ALA A 92 1.34 11.98 13.69
N ALA A 93 1.99 11.44 12.65
CA ALA A 93 3.42 11.14 12.69
C ALA A 93 4.28 12.42 12.78
N ASN A 94 3.90 13.47 12.05
CA ASN A 94 4.63 14.73 12.04
C ASN A 94 4.58 15.49 13.38
N GLN A 95 3.60 15.23 14.26
CA GLN A 95 3.56 15.82 15.61
C GLN A 95 4.79 15.45 16.45
N HIS A 96 5.36 14.27 16.22
CA HIS A 96 6.53 13.79 16.97
C HIS A 96 7.84 13.95 16.20
N ARG A 97 7.78 14.51 14.98
CA ARG A 97 8.95 14.65 14.12
C ARG A 97 9.79 15.82 14.61
N ARG A 98 11.10 15.59 14.75
CA ARG A 98 12.06 16.66 15.02
C ARG A 98 12.08 17.62 13.82
N SER A 99 12.29 18.91 14.11
CA SER A 99 12.44 19.93 13.07
C SER A 99 13.49 19.47 12.05
N PRO A 100 13.22 19.56 10.73
CA PRO A 100 14.20 19.26 9.70
C PRO A 100 15.28 20.36 9.58
N ILE A 101 15.22 21.39 10.42
CA ILE A 101 16.23 22.46 10.47
C ILE A 101 17.38 21.96 11.35
N PHE A 102 18.54 21.79 10.74
CA PHE A 102 19.79 21.44 11.40
C PHE A 102 20.77 22.61 11.27
N ASN A 103 21.46 22.93 12.35
CA ASN A 103 22.59 23.85 12.33
C ASN A 103 23.86 23.10 11.97
N ILE A 104 24.87 23.83 11.50
CA ILE A 104 26.21 23.27 11.23
C ILE A 104 26.78 22.60 12.48
N SER A 105 26.47 23.13 13.67
CA SER A 105 26.86 22.55 14.97
C SER A 105 26.19 21.21 15.31
N ASP A 106 25.13 20.82 14.60
CA ASP A 106 24.43 19.54 14.77
C ASP A 106 25.06 18.41 13.92
N LEU A 107 26.02 18.75 13.05
CA LEU A 107 26.73 17.80 12.20
C LEU A 107 27.81 17.06 13.02
N TYR A 108 27.84 15.75 12.89
CA TYR A 108 28.90 14.89 13.42
C TYR A 108 29.37 13.92 12.35
N LEU A 109 30.62 13.46 12.50
CA LEU A 109 31.24 12.53 11.57
C LEU A 109 30.46 11.21 11.56
N PHE A 110 29.99 10.80 10.38
CA PHE A 110 29.35 9.50 10.18
C PHE A 110 30.39 8.51 9.64
N ASP A 111 30.79 7.55 10.47
CA ASP A 111 31.85 6.56 10.17
C ASP A 111 31.39 5.42 9.23
N GLY A 112 30.21 5.53 8.61
CA GLY A 112 29.62 4.47 7.79
C GLY A 112 29.18 3.25 8.61
N PHE A 113 28.53 2.29 7.94
CA PHE A 113 28.28 0.97 8.54
C PHE A 113 29.54 0.10 8.59
N ASP A 114 30.59 0.52 7.88
CA ASP A 114 31.78 -0.28 7.59
C ASP A 114 33.02 0.22 8.36
N GLY A 115 32.89 1.29 9.16
CA GLY A 115 33.92 1.82 10.05
C GLY A 115 35.04 2.62 9.37
N ILE A 116 34.86 3.02 8.10
CA ILE A 116 35.80 3.90 7.40
C ILE A 116 35.24 5.33 7.44
N ALA A 117 35.81 6.15 8.33
CA ALA A 117 35.51 7.57 8.42
C ALA A 117 35.91 8.28 7.12
N SER A 118 34.95 8.80 6.36
CA SER A 118 35.23 9.72 5.24
C SER A 118 35.41 11.13 5.80
N THR A 119 36.41 11.85 5.32
CA THR A 119 36.77 13.18 5.85
C THR A 119 35.66 14.19 5.54
N ILE A 120 35.38 15.11 6.46
CA ILE A 120 34.30 16.12 6.35
C ILE A 120 34.40 16.90 5.02
N ASP A 121 35.62 17.22 4.58
CA ASP A 121 35.88 17.96 3.34
C ASP A 121 35.37 17.21 2.09
N ASP A 122 35.45 15.87 2.08
CA ASP A 122 34.94 15.07 0.97
C ASP A 122 33.41 15.08 0.91
N GLN A 123 32.73 15.16 2.07
CA GLN A 123 31.26 15.10 2.17
C GLN A 123 30.59 16.44 1.79
N VAL A 124 31.18 17.58 2.16
CA VAL A 124 30.63 18.92 1.88
C VAL A 124 30.61 19.21 0.37
N GLN A 125 31.54 18.63 -0.38
CA GLN A 125 31.60 18.77 -1.83
C GLN A 125 30.40 18.14 -2.56
N TYR A 126 29.79 17.07 -2.00
CA TYR A 126 28.60 16.43 -2.57
C TYR A 126 27.28 17.14 -2.21
N LEU A 127 27.19 17.77 -1.02
CA LEU A 127 25.98 18.48 -0.56
C LEU A 127 25.66 19.73 -1.40
N SER A 128 26.68 20.39 -1.92
CA SER A 128 26.53 21.58 -2.79
C SER A 128 26.00 21.22 -4.19
N ILE A 129 26.09 19.95 -4.58
CA ILE A 129 25.70 19.46 -5.92
C ILE A 129 24.22 19.04 -5.93
N SER A 130 23.64 18.60 -4.81
CA SER A 130 22.22 18.22 -4.72
C SER A 130 21.32 19.45 -4.58
N LYS A 131 21.28 20.26 -5.64
CA LYS A 131 20.30 21.32 -5.84
C LYS A 131 18.90 20.71 -5.84
N ALA A 132 18.10 21.09 -4.84
CA ALA A 132 16.65 20.96 -4.72
C ALA A 132 15.95 20.12 -5.81
N GLU A 133 15.98 18.79 -5.68
CA GLU A 133 15.02 17.95 -6.37
C GLU A 133 13.73 17.95 -5.55
N VAL A 134 12.72 18.60 -6.11
CA VAL A 134 11.33 18.55 -5.63
C VAL A 134 10.98 17.07 -5.47
N ILE A 135 10.68 16.65 -4.25
CA ILE A 135 10.21 15.30 -3.97
C ILE A 135 8.80 15.22 -4.57
N GLU A 136 8.67 14.66 -5.78
CA GLU A 136 7.38 14.32 -6.35
C GLU A 136 6.58 13.47 -5.34
N GLU A 137 5.29 13.80 -5.17
CA GLU A 137 4.35 12.98 -4.43
C GLU A 137 4.45 11.52 -4.91
N VAL A 138 4.77 10.61 -4.00
CA VAL A 138 4.83 9.15 -4.24
C VAL A 138 3.42 8.56 -4.40
N LEU A 139 2.50 9.30 -5.04
CA LEU A 139 1.12 8.91 -5.25
C LEU A 139 0.66 9.13 -6.71
N ASP A 140 1.55 9.03 -7.68
CA ASP A 140 1.15 8.66 -9.04
C ASP A 140 1.83 7.35 -9.43
N VAL A 141 1.15 6.25 -9.11
CA VAL A 141 1.37 4.95 -9.74
C VAL A 141 1.23 5.17 -11.24
N LYS A 142 2.36 5.12 -11.95
CA LYS A 142 2.45 5.16 -13.41
C LYS A 142 1.33 4.31 -14.01
N GLU A 143 0.38 4.96 -14.65
CA GLU A 143 -0.60 4.35 -15.51
C GLU A 143 0.17 3.70 -16.68
N VAL A 144 0.35 2.37 -16.61
CA VAL A 144 0.96 1.60 -17.70
C VAL A 144 -0.06 1.58 -18.84
N ARG A 145 0.13 2.47 -19.83
CA ARG A 145 -0.58 2.37 -21.10
C ARG A 145 -0.16 1.08 -21.81
N SER A 146 -1.10 0.14 -21.92
CA SER A 146 -0.98 -1.06 -22.76
C SER A 146 -0.76 -0.65 -24.21
N ARG A 147 0.13 -1.36 -24.89
CA ARG A 147 0.06 -1.51 -26.35
C ARG A 147 -0.97 -2.57 -26.70
#